data_AF-A0A9D4LB98-F1
#
_entry.id   AF-A0A9D4LB98-F1
#
_cell.length_a   1.000
_cell.length_b   1.000
_cell.length_c   1.000
_cell.angle_alpha   90.00
_cell.angle_beta   90.00
_cell.angle_gamma   90.00
#
_symmetry.space_group_name_H-M   'P 1'
#
loop_
_entity.id
_entity.type
_entity.pdbx_description
1 polymer ?
#
loop_
_entity_poly.entity_id
_entity_poly.type
_entity_poly.pdbx_seq_one_letter_code
_entity_poly.pdbx_strand_id
1 'polypeptide(L)'
;MGKQKTNRSSVHCSPAVEAAKSVKRGKTKRTKKYAEVKRVLSLKDTRIKAIDRDTRKKAKHKKKNPLNMSERHLPQVSSAMYFKYNTQLGPPYHVLIDTNFINFSIKNKIDIIQGMMDCLYAKCIPYITDCVMAELEKLGSKYQVAR
;
A
#
# COMPACT_ATOMS: atom_id res chain seq x y z
N MET A 1 -40.53 -13.21 36.56
CA MET A 1 -40.46 -13.07 35.08
C MET A 1 -40.90 -14.42 34.51
N GLY A 2 -42.06 -14.65 33.90
CA GLY A 2 -42.93 -13.78 33.12
C GLY A 2 -43.22 -14.50 31.79
N LYS A 3 -44.24 -15.40 31.81
CA LYS A 3 -45.06 -15.91 30.67
C LYS A 3 -44.33 -16.67 29.54
N GLN A 4 -44.80 -17.74 28.87
CA GLN A 4 -46.03 -18.55 28.79
C GLN A 4 -45.58 -19.86 28.06
N LYS A 5 -45.88 -21.09 28.51
CA LYS A 5 -47.01 -21.97 28.11
C LYS A 5 -47.28 -21.95 26.58
N THR A 6 -47.35 -23.06 25.83
CA THR A 6 -48.24 -24.22 26.02
C THR A 6 -47.84 -25.46 25.17
N ASN A 7 -48.01 -26.63 25.79
CA ASN A 7 -48.32 -27.96 25.24
C ASN A 7 -49.19 -28.00 23.96
N ARG A 8 -49.09 -29.03 23.11
CA ARG A 8 -49.92 -30.27 23.18
C ARG A 8 -49.74 -31.21 21.96
N SER A 9 -49.44 -32.47 22.28
CA SER A 9 -49.98 -33.73 21.73
C SER A 9 -50.10 -33.98 20.22
N SER A 10 -49.44 -35.09 19.86
CA SER A 10 -49.70 -36.03 18.76
C SER A 10 -51.17 -36.30 18.45
N VAL A 11 -51.52 -36.34 17.16
CA VAL A 11 -52.42 -37.36 16.60
C VAL A 11 -52.08 -37.61 15.13
N HIS A 12 -51.77 -38.87 14.82
CA HIS A 12 -51.68 -39.42 13.48
C HIS A 12 -53.10 -39.87 13.07
N CYS A 13 -53.55 -39.53 11.86
CA CYS A 13 -54.74 -40.14 11.26
C CYS A 13 -54.38 -40.61 9.84
N SER A 14 -54.66 -41.89 9.57
CA SER A 14 -54.25 -42.66 8.39
C SER A 14 -55.26 -42.51 7.21
N PRO A 15 -55.17 -43.29 6.12
CA PRO A 15 -54.90 -42.81 4.77
C PRO A 15 -56.15 -42.83 3.86
N ALA A 16 -56.11 -42.12 2.72
CA ALA A 16 -57.08 -42.32 1.65
C ALA A 16 -56.41 -42.29 0.28
N VAL A 17 -56.89 -43.21 -0.55
CA VAL A 17 -56.31 -43.78 -1.76
C VAL A 17 -56.61 -42.91 -2.97
N GLU A 18 -55.76 -43.03 -4.00
CA GLU A 18 -56.16 -43.28 -5.40
C GLU A 18 -55.86 -42.23 -6.50
N ALA A 19 -55.53 -42.82 -7.65
CA ALA A 19 -55.55 -42.33 -9.03
C ALA A 19 -54.34 -41.52 -9.54
N ALA A 20 -53.40 -42.28 -10.11
CA ALA A 20 -52.35 -41.80 -10.99
C ALA A 20 -52.89 -41.28 -12.33
N LYS A 21 -52.43 -40.09 -12.75
CA LYS A 21 -52.39 -39.68 -14.17
C LYS A 21 -50.91 -39.53 -14.55
N SER A 22 -50.44 -40.39 -15.46
CA SER A 22 -49.05 -40.53 -15.86
C SER A 22 -48.56 -39.34 -16.70
N VAL A 23 -48.25 -38.23 -16.04
CA VAL A 23 -47.39 -37.20 -16.65
C VAL A 23 -45.96 -37.74 -16.66
N LYS A 24 -45.36 -37.90 -17.84
CA LYS A 24 -43.91 -38.15 -17.95
C LYS A 24 -43.17 -36.98 -17.30
N ARG A 25 -42.85 -37.10 -16.01
CA ARG A 25 -42.08 -36.10 -15.26
C ARG A 25 -40.71 -35.97 -15.91
N GLY A 26 -40.47 -34.85 -16.59
CA GLY A 26 -39.11 -34.45 -16.92
C GLY A 26 -38.29 -34.43 -15.62
N LYS A 27 -37.09 -35.02 -15.65
CA LYS A 27 -36.21 -35.09 -14.47
C LYS A 27 -36.02 -33.69 -13.90
N THR A 28 -36.23 -33.52 -12.59
CA THR A 28 -36.08 -32.24 -11.91
C THR A 28 -34.68 -31.69 -12.14
N LYS A 29 -34.58 -30.50 -12.76
CA LYS A 29 -33.29 -29.84 -13.03
C LYS A 29 -32.65 -29.45 -11.70
N ARG A 30 -31.35 -29.76 -11.53
CA ARG A 30 -30.60 -29.33 -10.33
C ARG A 30 -30.68 -27.81 -10.21
N THR A 31 -31.14 -27.34 -9.06
CA THR A 31 -31.22 -25.91 -8.75
C THR A 31 -29.82 -25.32 -8.64
N LYS A 32 -29.62 -24.12 -9.18
CA LYS A 32 -28.34 -23.40 -9.08
C LYS A 32 -28.11 -22.97 -7.64
N LYS A 33 -26.87 -23.07 -7.18
CA LYS A 33 -26.48 -22.56 -5.85
C LYS A 33 -26.32 -21.04 -5.93
N TYR A 34 -26.90 -20.34 -4.97
CA TYR A 34 -26.74 -18.88 -4.85
C TYR A 34 -25.38 -18.56 -4.22
N ALA A 35 -24.78 -17.42 -4.61
CA ALA A 35 -23.47 -16.94 -4.15
C ALA A 35 -22.27 -17.86 -4.46
N GLU A 36 -22.29 -18.57 -5.58
CA GLU A 36 -21.15 -19.35 -6.04
C GLU A 36 -20.03 -18.44 -6.58
N VAL A 37 -18.91 -18.38 -5.86
CA VAL A 37 -17.71 -17.61 -6.23
C VAL A 37 -16.67 -18.52 -6.88
N LYS A 38 -15.83 -17.93 -7.76
CA LYS A 38 -14.67 -18.62 -8.33
C LYS A 38 -13.76 -19.10 -7.19
N ARG A 39 -13.33 -20.36 -7.22
CA ARG A 39 -12.48 -20.91 -6.16
C ARG A 39 -11.14 -20.18 -6.13
N VAL A 40 -10.85 -19.53 -5.01
CA VAL A 40 -9.57 -18.86 -4.74
C VAL A 40 -8.76 -19.71 -3.76
N LEU A 41 -7.43 -19.63 -3.86
CA LEU A 41 -6.53 -20.35 -2.95
C LEU A 41 -6.74 -19.89 -1.50
N SER A 42 -6.97 -20.83 -0.59
CA SER A 42 -7.14 -20.55 0.84
C SER A 42 -5.80 -20.24 1.50
N LEU A 43 -5.78 -19.30 2.45
CA LEU A 43 -4.59 -18.95 3.24
C LEU A 43 -3.99 -20.15 4.01
N LYS A 44 -4.78 -21.23 4.20
CA LYS A 44 -4.39 -22.46 4.90
C LYS A 44 -3.97 -23.60 3.96
N ASP A 45 -3.94 -23.40 2.64
CA ASP A 45 -3.63 -24.43 1.64
C ASP A 45 -2.17 -24.92 1.74
N THR A 46 -1.98 -26.24 1.85
CA THR A 46 -0.67 -26.91 2.06
C THR A 46 0.37 -26.59 0.99
N ARG A 47 -0.05 -26.14 -0.20
CA ARG A 47 0.85 -25.71 -1.30
C ARG A 47 1.50 -24.35 -1.03
N ILE A 48 0.99 -23.57 -0.09
CA ILE A 48 1.58 -22.30 0.32
C ILE A 48 2.78 -22.60 1.23
N LYS A 49 3.98 -22.20 0.78
CA LYS A 49 5.23 -22.38 1.52
C LYS A 49 5.16 -21.69 2.88
N ALA A 50 5.70 -22.35 3.91
CA ALA A 50 5.74 -21.81 5.28
C ALA A 50 6.47 -20.46 5.36
N ILE A 51 7.45 -20.20 4.48
CA ILE A 51 8.21 -18.94 4.39
C ILE A 51 7.29 -17.73 4.09
N ASP A 52 6.32 -17.88 3.18
CA ASP A 52 5.35 -16.83 2.84
C ASP A 52 4.27 -16.65 3.91
N ARG A 53 4.04 -17.69 4.73
CA ARG A 53 3.13 -17.64 5.89
C ARG A 53 3.81 -16.99 7.10
N ASP A 54 5.09 -17.28 7.29
CA ASP A 54 5.87 -16.85 8.44
C ASP A 54 6.35 -15.41 8.31
N THR A 55 6.65 -14.91 7.11
CA THR A 55 6.92 -13.49 6.89
C THR A 55 5.75 -12.62 7.38
N ARG A 56 4.50 -13.05 7.16
CA ARG A 56 3.29 -12.36 7.65
C ARG A 56 3.03 -12.54 9.14
N LYS A 57 3.38 -13.69 9.74
CA LYS A 57 3.18 -13.96 11.18
C LYS A 57 4.31 -13.41 12.06
N LYS A 58 5.57 -13.48 11.63
CA LYS A 58 6.74 -12.92 12.32
C LYS A 58 6.70 -11.39 12.36
N ALA A 59 6.11 -10.75 11.34
CA ALA A 59 5.81 -9.32 11.37
C ALA A 59 4.76 -8.92 12.43
N LYS A 60 3.84 -9.83 12.80
CA LYS A 60 2.79 -9.58 13.81
C LYS A 60 3.16 -10.04 15.23
N HIS A 61 4.05 -11.03 15.37
CA HIS A 61 4.42 -11.61 16.67
C HIS A 61 5.72 -11.09 17.30
N LYS A 62 6.38 -10.09 16.72
CA LYS A 62 7.50 -9.37 17.36
C LYS A 62 7.02 -8.39 18.46
N LYS A 63 6.09 -8.82 19.33
CA LYS A 63 5.72 -8.23 20.63
C LYS A 63 5.17 -9.41 21.43
N LYS A 64 5.66 -9.81 22.61
CA LYS A 64 5.97 -9.04 23.82
C LYS A 64 6.91 -9.89 24.70
N ASN A 65 8.17 -9.49 24.87
CA ASN A 65 8.94 -9.87 26.06
C ASN A 65 8.74 -8.74 27.08
N PRO A 66 8.36 -9.00 28.33
CA PRO A 66 8.08 -7.96 29.33
C PRO A 66 9.31 -7.11 29.71
N LEU A 67 10.52 -7.56 29.36
CA LEU A 67 11.78 -6.83 29.53
C LEU A 67 12.16 -5.94 28.34
N ASN A 68 11.60 -6.21 27.15
CA ASN A 68 11.87 -5.42 25.95
C ASN A 68 10.77 -4.39 25.80
N MET A 69 10.97 -3.23 26.43
CA MET A 69 10.15 -2.04 26.20
C MET A 69 10.03 -1.83 24.69
N SER A 70 8.81 -1.84 24.15
CA SER A 70 8.63 -1.60 22.72
C SER A 70 8.95 -0.14 22.44
N GLU A 71 10.17 0.15 21.98
CA GLU A 71 10.61 1.49 21.63
C GLU A 71 9.67 2.06 20.56
N ARG A 72 8.90 3.07 20.96
CA ARG A 72 8.00 3.78 20.06
C ARG A 72 8.83 4.90 19.42
N HIS A 73 9.41 4.63 18.25
CA HIS A 73 10.14 5.64 17.50
C HIS A 73 9.17 6.68 16.93
N LEU A 74 8.96 7.79 17.64
CA LEU A 74 8.31 8.98 17.10
C LEU A 74 9.39 9.82 16.43
N PRO A 75 9.23 10.20 15.15
CA PRO A 75 10.13 11.16 14.55
C PRO A 75 10.02 12.48 15.33
N GLN A 76 11.13 12.91 15.92
CA GLN A 76 11.23 14.23 16.52
C GLN A 76 11.39 15.28 15.42
N VAL A 77 10.73 16.42 15.60
CA VAL A 77 10.91 17.56 14.70
C VAL A 77 12.29 18.16 14.95
N SER A 78 12.97 18.58 13.89
CA SER A 78 14.26 19.27 14.01
C SER A 78 14.14 20.53 14.86
N SER A 79 15.12 20.76 15.74
CA SER A 79 15.23 22.00 16.54
C SER A 79 15.40 23.27 15.69
N ALA A 80 15.79 23.11 14.42
CA ALA A 80 15.92 24.17 13.44
C ALA A 80 14.57 24.77 12.97
N MET A 81 13.46 24.07 13.21
CA MET A 81 12.15 24.45 12.69
C MET A 81 11.36 25.23 13.75
N TYR A 82 11.14 26.52 13.49
CA TYR A 82 10.13 27.31 14.19
C TYR A 82 8.79 27.17 13.46
N PHE A 83 7.91 26.31 13.99
CA PHE A 83 6.71 25.84 13.29
C PHE A 83 7.02 25.21 11.92
N LYS A 84 6.94 25.99 10.84
CA LYS A 84 7.27 25.60 9.46
C LYS A 84 8.45 26.38 8.87
N TYR A 85 8.97 27.37 9.60
CA TYR A 85 10.08 28.21 9.18
C TYR A 85 11.41 27.60 9.64
N ASN A 86 12.32 27.37 8.70
CA ASN A 86 13.65 26.85 9.01
C ASN A 86 14.62 28.01 9.25
N THR A 87 15.04 28.20 10.51
CA THR A 87 15.95 29.29 10.90
C THR A 87 17.40 29.05 10.48
N GLN A 88 17.75 27.83 10.04
CA GLN A 88 19.10 27.49 9.57
C GLN A 88 19.34 27.84 8.10
N LEU A 89 18.28 28.20 7.35
CA LEU A 89 18.44 28.65 5.98
C LEU A 89 18.96 30.08 5.99
N GLY A 90 20.24 30.23 5.67
CA GLY A 90 20.90 31.50 5.46
C GLY A 90 22.04 31.38 4.45
N PRO A 91 22.58 32.50 3.96
CA PRO A 91 23.74 32.47 3.07
C PRO A 91 24.98 31.89 3.77
N PRO A 92 25.80 31.05 3.11
CA PRO A 92 25.63 30.52 1.76
C PRO A 92 24.57 29.41 1.66
N TYR A 93 23.68 29.52 0.69
CA TYR A 93 22.64 28.51 0.49
C TYR A 93 23.21 27.24 -0.13
N HIS A 94 22.91 26.11 0.50
CA HIS A 94 23.24 24.79 -0.01
C HIS A 94 22.03 24.21 -0.76
N VAL A 95 22.18 23.96 -2.05
CA VAL A 95 21.05 23.56 -2.90
C VAL A 95 21.37 22.26 -3.63
N LEU A 96 20.50 21.27 -3.45
CA LEU A 96 20.59 20.00 -4.17
C LEU A 96 19.98 20.16 -5.57
N ILE A 97 20.71 19.69 -6.57
CA ILE A 97 20.30 19.77 -7.98
C ILE A 97 19.87 18.39 -8.46
N ASP A 98 18.79 18.36 -9.23
CA ASP A 98 18.27 17.17 -9.93
C ASP A 98 18.58 17.21 -11.44
N THR A 99 18.53 16.05 -12.10
CA THR A 99 18.79 15.89 -13.54
C THR A 99 17.86 16.74 -14.39
N ASN A 100 16.59 16.85 -13.99
CA ASN A 100 15.61 17.67 -14.68
C ASN A 100 15.99 19.15 -14.66
N PHE A 101 16.50 19.65 -13.53
CA PHE A 101 16.91 21.04 -13.40
C PHE A 101 18.09 21.36 -14.31
N ILE A 102 19.08 20.47 -14.39
CA ILE A 102 20.22 20.60 -15.31
C ILE A 102 19.73 20.62 -16.77
N ASN A 103 18.84 19.69 -17.12
CA ASN A 103 18.27 19.60 -18.47
C ASN A 103 17.49 20.86 -18.87
N PHE A 104 16.74 21.47 -17.95
CA PHE A 104 16.01 22.71 -18.21
C PHE A 104 16.95 23.92 -18.27
N SER A 105 17.97 23.97 -17.42
CA SER A 105 18.96 25.06 -17.41
C SER A 105 19.72 25.13 -18.73
N ILE A 106 20.12 23.99 -19.29
CA ILE A 106 20.80 23.92 -20.59
C ILE A 106 19.88 24.34 -21.74
N LYS A 107 18.62 23.87 -21.74
CA LYS A 107 17.63 24.25 -22.77
C LYS A 107 17.38 25.76 -22.80
N ASN A 108 17.29 26.37 -21.63
CA ASN A 108 17.02 27.80 -21.48
C ASN A 108 18.30 28.66 -21.49
N LYS A 109 19.48 28.04 -21.59
CA LYS A 109 20.79 28.70 -21.57
C LYS A 109 21.02 29.54 -20.30
N ILE A 110 20.57 29.01 -19.16
CA ILE A 110 20.77 29.62 -17.85
C ILE A 110 21.99 28.97 -17.22
N ASP A 111 22.98 29.78 -16.85
CA ASP A 111 24.07 29.30 -16.00
C ASP A 111 23.52 29.04 -14.59
N ILE A 112 23.78 27.85 -14.07
CA ILE A 112 23.16 27.37 -12.83
C ILE A 112 23.63 28.20 -11.64
N ILE A 113 24.94 28.45 -11.53
CA ILE A 113 25.49 29.18 -10.39
C ILE A 113 25.00 30.64 -10.42
N GLN A 114 25.15 31.31 -11.55
CA GLN A 114 24.71 32.69 -11.71
C GLN A 114 23.19 32.84 -11.54
N GLY A 115 22.40 31.99 -12.18
CA GLY A 115 20.94 32.03 -12.09
C GLY A 115 20.42 31.80 -10.67
N MET A 116 21.09 30.97 -9.87
CA MET A 116 20.74 30.77 -8.46
C MET A 116 21.11 31.97 -7.60
N MET A 117 22.26 32.61 -7.85
CA MET A 117 22.64 33.83 -7.15
C MET A 117 21.71 35.00 -7.46
N ASP A 118 21.27 35.14 -8.72
CA ASP A 118 20.34 36.19 -9.14
C ASP A 118 18.93 35.95 -8.60
N CYS A 119 18.52 34.69 -8.41
CA CYS A 119 17.21 34.32 -7.85
C CYS A 119 17.13 34.56 -6.32
N LEU A 120 18.18 34.18 -5.59
CA LEU A 120 18.20 34.24 -4.11
C LEU A 120 18.91 35.49 -3.56
N TYR A 121 19.52 36.31 -4.43
CA TYR A 121 20.33 37.49 -4.09
C TYR A 121 21.41 37.20 -3.05
N ALA A 122 21.97 35.99 -3.07
CA ALA A 122 22.91 35.49 -2.09
C ALA A 122 23.86 34.45 -2.69
N LYS A 123 24.99 34.20 -2.02
CA LYS A 123 25.92 33.14 -2.42
C LYS A 123 25.25 31.77 -2.33
N CYS A 124 25.24 31.04 -3.44
CA CYS A 124 24.68 29.70 -3.54
C CYS A 124 25.77 28.68 -3.87
N ILE A 125 25.71 27.51 -3.25
CA ILE A 125 26.62 26.38 -3.48
C ILE A 125 25.77 25.19 -3.95
N PRO A 126 25.80 24.87 -5.25
CA PRO A 126 25.07 23.73 -5.77
C PRO A 126 25.77 22.41 -5.41
N TYR A 127 24.98 21.39 -5.06
CA TYR A 127 25.44 20.03 -4.85
C TYR A 127 24.75 19.08 -5.83
N ILE A 128 25.56 18.28 -6.50
CA ILE A 128 25.11 17.18 -7.36
C ILE A 128 25.43 15.88 -6.61
N THR A 129 24.42 15.04 -6.43
CA THR A 129 24.57 13.74 -5.78
C THR A 129 24.96 12.67 -6.79
N ASP A 130 25.59 11.59 -6.33
CA ASP A 130 26.04 10.49 -7.19
C ASP A 130 24.89 9.85 -7.98
N CYS A 131 23.69 9.78 -7.40
CA CYS A 131 22.51 9.29 -8.09
C CYS A 131 22.11 10.17 -9.29
N VAL A 132 22.21 11.49 -9.15
CA VAL A 132 21.89 12.45 -10.22
C VAL A 132 22.93 12.37 -11.33
N MET A 133 24.21 12.21 -10.96
CA MET A 133 25.28 11.96 -11.93
C MET A 133 25.05 10.65 -12.69
N ALA A 134 24.71 9.56 -11.99
CA ALA A 134 24.41 8.26 -12.60
C ALA A 134 23.18 8.32 -13.52
N GLU A 135 22.16 9.10 -13.17
CA GLU A 135 21.00 9.33 -14.03
C GLU A 135 21.37 10.08 -15.32
N LEU A 136 22.23 11.11 -15.24
CA LEU A 136 22.73 11.83 -16.43
C LEU A 136 23.52 10.91 -17.36
N GLU A 137 24.38 10.05 -16.81
CA GLU A 137 25.14 9.08 -17.62
C GLU A 137 24.23 8.05 -18.31
N LYS A 138 23.15 7.66 -17.65
CA LYS A 138 22.16 6.71 -18.20
C LYS A 138 21.33 7.29 -19.34
N LEU A 139 21.11 8.60 -19.36
CA LEU A 139 20.33 9.29 -20.41
C LEU A 139 21.04 9.31 -21.78
N GLY A 140 22.31 8.88 -21.84
CA GLY A 140 23.04 8.54 -23.06
C GLY A 140 23.59 9.76 -23.81
N SER A 141 24.03 9.54 -25.06
CA SER A 141 24.77 10.54 -25.86
C SER A 141 24.00 11.83 -26.17
N LYS A 142 22.67 11.83 -26.01
CA LYS A 142 21.82 13.01 -26.22
C LYS A 142 22.08 14.12 -25.20
N TYR A 143 22.61 13.78 -24.03
CA TYR A 143 22.86 14.70 -22.93
C TYR A 143 24.36 14.90 -22.65
N GLN A 144 25.22 14.70 -23.65
CA GLN A 144 26.67 14.93 -23.52
C GLN A 144 27.02 16.34 -23.04
N VAL A 145 26.22 17.34 -23.40
CA VAL A 145 26.42 18.74 -22.97
C VAL A 145 26.07 18.95 -21.50
N ALA A 146 25.29 18.05 -20.91
CA ALA A 146 24.92 18.06 -19.49
C ALA A 146 25.83 17.21 -18.60
N ARG A 147 26.70 16.40 -19.21
CA ARG A 147 27.71 15.59 -18.54
C ARG A 147 28.93 16.43 -18.18
#